data_AF-A0A918PRE9-F1
#
_entry.id   AF-A0A918PRE9-F1
#
_cell.length_a   1.000
_cell.length_b   1.000
_cell.length_c   1.000
_cell.angle_alpha   90.00
_cell.angle_beta   90.00
_cell.angle_gamma   90.00
#
_symmetry.space_group_name_H-M   'P 1'
#
loop_
_entity.id
_entity.type
_entity.pdbx_description
1 polymer ?
#
loop_
_entity_poly.entity_id
_entity_poly.type
_entity_poly.pdbx_seq_one_letter_code
_entity_poly.pdbx_strand_id
1 'polypeptide(L)'
;MSYFPDLTPFTYGGAEPDPATLNVGWLSSDYTIPVAVPDELFLSALRKMAAEPVNLCRGSHLCDLCPRPVMTLSSGGIPMLEAAPETRGNGEIWVKGYDGFTYVAPVLVLHYVSKHHYAPPQAFVDAIIAAVEQELPSVD
;
A
#
# COMPACT_ATOMS: atom_id res chain seq x y z
N MET A 1 -5.57 9.69 -10.04
CA MET A 1 -5.86 9.04 -8.74
C MET A 1 -6.43 7.68 -9.02
N SER A 2 -5.95 6.65 -8.34
CA SER A 2 -6.64 5.35 -8.30
C SER A 2 -7.24 5.21 -6.91
N TYR A 3 -8.54 5.44 -6.79
CA TYR A 3 -9.29 5.18 -5.57
C TYR A 3 -10.08 3.89 -5.76
N PHE A 4 -9.95 2.96 -4.81
CA PHE A 4 -10.78 1.77 -4.70
C PHE A 4 -11.12 1.58 -3.22
N PRO A 5 -12.41 1.50 -2.86
CA PRO A 5 -12.79 1.25 -1.47
C PRO A 5 -12.18 -0.08 -0.98
N ASP A 6 -11.79 -0.11 0.28
CA ASP A 6 -11.27 -1.33 0.87
C ASP A 6 -12.27 -2.49 0.76
N LEU A 7 -11.75 -3.70 0.60
CA LEU A 7 -12.51 -4.94 0.49
C LEU A 7 -13.43 -5.03 -0.74
N THR A 8 -13.20 -4.18 -1.75
CA THR A 8 -13.83 -4.33 -3.08
C THR A 8 -12.95 -5.16 -4.01
N PRO A 9 -13.52 -5.89 -4.99
CA PRO A 9 -12.73 -6.67 -5.93
C PRO A 9 -11.63 -5.84 -6.62
N PHE A 10 -10.42 -6.40 -6.66
CA PHE A 10 -9.27 -5.79 -7.30
C PHE A 10 -9.43 -5.86 -8.83
N THR A 11 -9.52 -4.69 -9.47
CA THR A 11 -9.72 -4.55 -10.92
C THR A 11 -8.57 -3.80 -11.61
N TYR A 12 -7.51 -3.46 -10.87
CA TYR A 12 -6.39 -2.68 -11.40
C TYR A 12 -5.54 -3.58 -12.32
N GLY A 13 -5.28 -3.12 -13.55
CA GLY A 13 -4.51 -3.88 -14.56
C GLY A 13 -5.31 -4.53 -15.69
N GLY A 14 -6.65 -4.46 -15.65
CA GLY A 14 -7.51 -4.81 -16.81
C GLY A 14 -7.72 -6.31 -17.08
N ALA A 15 -7.28 -7.20 -16.19
CA ALA A 15 -7.72 -8.60 -16.17
C ALA A 15 -9.16 -8.71 -15.64
N GLU A 16 -9.83 -9.84 -15.92
CA GLU A 16 -11.12 -10.13 -15.28
C GLU A 16 -10.95 -10.13 -13.75
N PRO A 17 -11.81 -9.43 -13.00
CA PRO A 17 -11.69 -9.38 -11.55
C PRO A 17 -11.90 -10.76 -10.94
N ASP A 18 -10.89 -11.25 -10.23
CA ASP A 18 -11.04 -12.38 -9.33
C ASP A 18 -11.76 -11.90 -8.07
N PRO A 19 -12.98 -12.39 -7.77
CA PRO A 19 -13.71 -12.00 -6.57
C PRO A 19 -12.99 -12.40 -5.28
N ALA A 20 -12.01 -13.31 -5.33
CA ALA A 20 -11.16 -13.66 -4.21
C ALA A 20 -9.97 -12.70 -4.00
N THR A 21 -9.81 -11.67 -4.84
CA THR A 21 -8.73 -10.68 -4.73
C THR A 21 -9.32 -9.29 -4.44
N LEU A 22 -8.92 -8.67 -3.33
CA LEU A 22 -9.56 -7.47 -2.78
C LEU A 22 -8.58 -6.30 -2.63
N ASN A 23 -9.06 -5.09 -2.90
CA ASN A 23 -8.34 -3.83 -2.69
C ASN A 23 -8.17 -3.52 -1.20
N VAL A 24 -6.99 -3.00 -0.83
CA VAL A 24 -6.76 -2.35 0.46
C VAL A 24 -5.86 -1.12 0.28
N GLY A 25 -6.22 0.02 0.86
CA GLY A 25 -5.34 1.18 0.94
C GLY A 25 -5.16 1.96 -0.38
N TRP A 26 -6.12 1.85 -1.30
CA TRP A 26 -6.17 2.68 -2.52
C TRP A 26 -6.96 3.97 -2.22
N LEU A 27 -6.33 4.86 -1.46
CA LEU A 27 -6.97 6.03 -0.85
C LEU A 27 -6.95 7.27 -1.76
N SER A 28 -7.84 8.22 -1.47
CA SER A 28 -7.87 9.56 -2.07
C SER A 28 -8.27 10.58 -1.00
N SER A 29 -7.77 11.81 -1.11
CA SER A 29 -8.13 12.94 -0.24
C SER A 29 -9.60 13.35 -0.36
N ASP A 30 -10.28 12.92 -1.43
CA ASP A 30 -11.71 13.16 -1.65
C ASP A 30 -12.61 12.34 -0.70
N TYR A 31 -12.06 11.33 -0.02
CA TYR A 31 -12.81 10.41 0.83
C TYR A 31 -12.27 10.39 2.27
N THR A 32 -13.17 10.24 3.23
CA THR A 32 -12.78 10.03 4.63
C THR A 32 -12.16 8.65 4.79
N ILE A 33 -11.04 8.59 5.50
CA ILE A 33 -10.35 7.34 5.82
C ILE A 33 -10.60 6.95 7.28
N PRO A 34 -10.76 5.66 7.60
CA PRO A 34 -10.73 5.20 8.98
C PRO A 34 -9.33 5.44 9.56
N VAL A 35 -9.25 5.91 10.82
CA VAL A 35 -7.99 6.20 11.49
C VAL A 35 -7.86 5.55 12.85
N ALA A 36 -6.68 5.04 13.16
CA ALA A 36 -6.31 4.46 14.46
C ALA A 36 -4.80 4.56 14.69
N VAL A 37 -4.37 4.48 15.95
CA VAL A 37 -2.94 4.38 16.26
C VAL A 37 -2.42 3.04 15.71
N PRO A 38 -1.39 3.04 14.86
CA PRO A 38 -0.88 1.80 14.28
C PRO A 38 -0.24 0.92 15.34
N ASP A 39 -0.52 -0.37 15.28
CA ASP A 39 0.17 -1.37 16.07
C ASP A 39 1.61 -1.57 15.57
N GLU A 40 2.58 -1.66 16.48
CA GLU A 40 4.00 -1.75 16.12
C GLU A 40 4.39 -3.09 15.50
N LEU A 41 3.72 -4.19 15.90
CA LEU A 41 3.95 -5.50 15.28
C LEU A 41 3.48 -5.47 13.82
N PHE A 42 2.26 -4.97 13.58
CA PHE A 42 1.75 -4.75 12.23
C PHE A 42 2.66 -3.82 11.42
N LEU A 43 3.07 -2.68 11.98
CA LEU A 43 3.90 -1.71 11.26
C LEU A 43 5.26 -2.30 10.87
N SER A 44 5.87 -3.09 11.76
CA SER A 44 7.12 -3.81 11.50
C SER A 44 6.96 -4.85 10.38
N ALA A 45 5.90 -5.66 10.43
CA ALA A 45 5.60 -6.64 9.38
C ALA A 45 5.33 -5.96 8.02
N LEU A 46 4.55 -4.88 8.02
CA LEU A 46 4.23 -4.13 6.81
C LEU A 46 5.47 -3.51 6.17
N ARG A 47 6.45 -3.05 6.96
CA ARG A 47 7.74 -2.55 6.45
C ARG A 47 8.51 -3.63 5.68
N LYS A 48 8.48 -4.88 6.15
CA LYS A 48 9.15 -5.99 5.46
C LYS A 48 8.48 -6.28 4.12
N MET A 49 7.15 -6.40 4.11
CA MET A 49 6.39 -6.60 2.87
C MET A 49 6.60 -5.47 1.86
N ALA A 50 6.61 -4.22 2.33
CA ALA A 50 6.86 -3.04 1.49
C ALA A 50 8.28 -2.97 0.90
N ALA A 51 9.25 -3.68 1.50
CA ALA A 51 10.63 -3.74 1.00
C ALA A 51 10.78 -4.67 -0.22
N GLU A 52 9.83 -5.58 -0.43
CA GLU A 52 9.82 -6.55 -1.53
C GLU A 52 8.54 -6.43 -2.39
N PRO A 53 8.34 -5.27 -3.05
CA PRO A 53 7.12 -5.02 -3.80
C PRO A 53 7.05 -5.85 -5.07
N VAL A 54 5.83 -6.20 -5.46
CA VAL A 54 5.52 -6.85 -6.74
C VAL A 54 4.87 -5.85 -7.72
N ASN A 55 4.72 -6.25 -8.98
CA ASN A 55 4.01 -5.48 -10.02
C ASN A 55 4.51 -4.03 -10.17
N LEU A 56 5.83 -3.85 -10.24
CA LEU A 56 6.44 -2.54 -10.41
C LEU A 56 6.00 -1.83 -11.70
N CYS A 57 5.60 -0.57 -11.56
CA CYS A 57 5.16 0.31 -12.63
C CYS A 57 6.26 1.30 -13.05
N ARG A 58 6.18 1.79 -14.29
CA ARG A 58 7.07 2.83 -14.85
C ARG A 58 6.80 4.24 -14.31
N GLY A 59 5.67 4.44 -13.63
CA GLY A 59 5.30 5.69 -12.95
C GLY A 59 5.21 5.48 -11.44
N SER A 60 5.03 6.55 -10.68
CA SER A 60 4.84 6.48 -9.22
C SER A 60 3.46 6.98 -8.82
N HIS A 61 2.82 6.24 -7.92
CA HIS A 61 1.71 6.72 -7.11
C HIS A 61 2.26 7.73 -6.09
N LEU A 62 1.68 8.94 -6.06
CA LEU A 62 1.98 9.97 -5.08
C LEU A 62 0.91 9.99 -3.99
N CYS A 63 1.31 10.17 -2.73
CA CYS A 63 0.38 10.34 -1.64
C CYS A 63 -0.49 11.57 -1.86
N ASP A 64 -1.80 11.35 -1.99
CA ASP A 64 -2.78 12.40 -2.19
C ASP A 64 -3.22 13.07 -0.88
N LEU A 65 -2.89 12.46 0.27
CA LEU A 65 -3.22 12.96 1.61
C LEU A 65 -2.16 13.96 2.14
N CYS A 66 -0.99 14.01 1.53
CA CYS A 66 0.08 14.95 1.84
C CYS A 66 -0.08 16.25 1.05
N PRO A 67 0.51 17.38 1.50
CA PRO A 67 0.64 18.55 0.66
C PRO A 67 1.30 18.23 -0.68
N ARG A 68 0.81 18.87 -1.75
CA ARG A 68 1.32 18.63 -3.10
C ARG A 68 2.82 18.97 -3.18
N PRO A 69 3.66 18.08 -3.72
CA PRO A 69 5.08 18.35 -3.89
C PRO A 69 5.32 19.50 -4.88
N VAL A 70 6.44 20.21 -4.68
CA VAL A 70 6.81 21.34 -5.52
C VAL A 70 7.32 20.87 -6.89
N MET A 71 7.14 21.71 -7.90
CA MET A 71 7.69 21.49 -9.24
C MET A 71 9.11 22.03 -9.30
N THR A 72 10.04 21.23 -9.79
CA THR A 72 11.44 21.58 -10.05
C THR A 72 11.83 21.23 -11.48
N LEU A 73 13.06 21.57 -11.88
CA LEU A 73 13.63 21.18 -13.16
C LEU A 73 14.73 20.15 -12.93
N SER A 74 14.74 19.09 -13.73
CA SER A 74 15.88 18.18 -13.81
C SER A 74 17.11 18.91 -14.36
N SER A 75 18.29 18.28 -14.29
CA SER A 75 19.51 18.80 -14.91
C SER A 75 19.36 19.06 -16.42
N GLY A 76 18.43 18.39 -17.10
CA GLY A 76 18.09 18.60 -18.51
C GLY A 76 16.96 19.61 -18.76
N GLY A 77 16.51 20.35 -17.75
CA GLY A 77 15.42 21.33 -17.88
C GLY A 77 14.02 20.72 -18.00
N ILE A 78 13.85 19.44 -17.67
CA ILE A 78 12.54 18.78 -17.69
C ILE A 78 11.81 19.03 -16.37
N PRO A 79 10.56 19.52 -16.37
CA PRO A 79 9.77 19.68 -15.15
C PRO A 79 9.54 18.33 -14.44
N MET A 80 9.84 18.30 -13.14
CA MET A 80 9.70 17.12 -12.28
C MET A 80 9.03 17.52 -10.96
N LEU A 81 8.30 16.58 -10.34
CA LEU A 81 7.84 16.76 -8.97
C LEU A 81 8.94 16.35 -8.00
N GLU A 82 9.28 17.25 -7.08
CA GLU A 82 10.18 16.95 -5.96
C GLU A 82 9.36 16.41 -4.78
N ALA A 83 9.02 15.12 -4.88
CA ALA A 83 8.34 14.39 -3.82
C ALA A 83 9.34 13.70 -2.90
N ALA A 84 9.09 13.75 -1.59
CA ALA A 84 9.87 12.99 -0.62
C ALA A 84 9.73 11.48 -0.95
N PRO A 85 10.81 10.68 -0.85
CA PRO A 85 10.78 9.27 -1.24
C PRO A 85 9.67 8.46 -0.58
N GLU A 86 9.35 8.75 0.68
CA GLU A 86 8.32 8.07 1.47
C GLU A 86 6.88 8.44 1.07
N THR A 87 6.67 9.55 0.35
CA THR A 87 5.35 10.00 -0.11
C THR A 87 5.03 9.47 -1.51
N ARG A 88 5.79 8.50 -2.01
CA ARG A 88 5.58 7.90 -3.33
C ARG A 88 5.91 6.41 -3.34
N GLY A 89 5.29 5.66 -4.25
CA GLY A 89 5.57 4.24 -4.47
C GLY A 89 5.16 3.82 -5.87
N ASN A 90 5.70 2.72 -6.39
CA ASN A 90 5.43 2.26 -7.76
C ASN A 90 5.14 0.76 -7.86
N GLY A 91 4.80 0.11 -6.76
CA GLY A 91 4.48 -1.31 -6.76
C GLY A 91 3.34 -1.61 -5.80
N GLU A 92 3.11 -2.91 -5.64
CA GLU A 92 2.01 -3.47 -4.86
C GLU A 92 2.55 -4.45 -3.81
N ILE A 93 1.77 -4.63 -2.75
CA ILE A 93 1.89 -5.70 -1.78
C ILE A 93 0.71 -6.63 -2.01
N TRP A 94 1.01 -7.92 -2.18
CA TRP A 94 0.01 -8.97 -2.31
C TRP A 94 0.18 -9.92 -1.13
N VAL A 95 -0.89 -10.17 -0.38
CA VAL A 95 -0.84 -11.05 0.79
C VAL A 95 -2.10 -11.91 0.85
N LYS A 96 -1.91 -13.20 1.10
CA LYS A 96 -3.03 -14.14 1.24
C LYS A 96 -3.50 -14.19 2.69
N GLY A 97 -4.80 -13.99 2.90
CA GLY A 97 -5.45 -14.15 4.20
C GLY A 97 -5.83 -15.60 4.48
N TYR A 98 -6.06 -15.90 5.77
CA TYR A 98 -6.59 -17.19 6.21
C TYR A 98 -8.06 -17.42 5.81
N ASP A 99 -8.77 -16.34 5.50
CA ASP A 99 -10.14 -16.34 4.98
C ASP A 99 -10.24 -16.76 3.50
N GLY A 100 -9.10 -17.05 2.87
CA GLY A 100 -9.03 -17.48 1.47
C GLY A 100 -8.96 -16.33 0.47
N PHE A 101 -9.07 -15.08 0.92
CA PHE A 101 -8.90 -13.90 0.07
C PHE A 101 -7.44 -13.53 -0.10
N THR A 102 -7.13 -12.86 -1.20
CA THR A 102 -5.85 -12.18 -1.43
C THR A 102 -6.09 -10.69 -1.34
N TYR A 103 -5.30 -10.00 -0.54
CA TYR A 103 -5.37 -8.56 -0.37
C TYR A 103 -4.27 -7.89 -1.17
N VAL A 104 -4.66 -6.85 -1.92
CA VAL A 104 -3.76 -6.08 -2.78
C VAL A 104 -3.76 -4.62 -2.36
N ALA A 105 -2.59 -4.15 -1.95
CA ALA A 105 -2.37 -2.78 -1.52
C ALA A 105 -1.26 -2.11 -2.32
N PRO A 106 -1.30 -0.80 -2.58
CA PRO A 106 -0.13 -0.10 -3.07
C PRO A 106 0.93 -0.11 -1.96
N VAL A 107 2.22 -0.13 -2.32
CA VAL A 107 3.34 -0.02 -1.33
C VAL A 107 3.19 1.22 -0.43
N LEU A 108 2.50 2.24 -0.94
CA LEU A 108 2.21 3.47 -0.24
C LEU A 108 1.31 3.28 1.01
N VAL A 109 0.68 2.11 1.18
CA VAL A 109 -0.06 1.76 2.40
C VAL A 109 0.79 1.90 3.66
N LEU A 110 2.10 1.62 3.59
CA LEU A 110 3.03 1.84 4.71
C LEU A 110 3.08 3.33 5.11
N HIS A 111 3.13 4.23 4.14
CA HIS A 111 3.10 5.66 4.39
C HIS A 111 1.74 6.09 4.96
N TYR A 112 0.64 5.58 4.41
CA TYR A 112 -0.71 5.89 4.91
C TYR A 112 -0.91 5.48 6.36
N VAL A 113 -0.50 4.27 6.73
CA VAL A 113 -0.57 3.78 8.11
C VAL A 113 0.33 4.62 9.03
N SER A 114 1.60 4.82 8.66
CA SER A 114 2.58 5.47 9.55
C SER A 114 2.46 6.98 9.66
N LYS A 115 1.92 7.68 8.66
CA LYS A 115 1.84 9.15 8.62
C LYS A 115 0.42 9.69 8.70
N HIS A 116 -0.54 8.99 8.09
CA HIS A 116 -1.93 9.40 8.06
C HIS A 116 -2.80 8.60 9.04
N HIS A 117 -2.20 7.69 9.82
CA HIS A 117 -2.88 6.82 10.77
C HIS A 117 -4.03 6.04 10.14
N TYR A 118 -3.97 5.79 8.83
CA TYR A 118 -4.95 4.97 8.14
C TYR A 118 -5.05 3.62 8.86
N ALA A 119 -6.28 3.24 9.21
CA ALA A 119 -6.61 1.98 9.85
C ALA A 119 -7.13 0.98 8.80
N PRO A 120 -6.29 0.05 8.31
CA PRO A 120 -6.72 -0.92 7.31
C PRO A 120 -7.72 -1.93 7.90
N PRO A 121 -8.47 -2.66 7.06
CA PRO A 121 -9.29 -3.76 7.52
C PRO A 121 -8.49 -4.78 8.32
N GLN A 122 -9.07 -5.28 9.42
CA GLN A 122 -8.38 -6.19 10.33
C GLN A 122 -7.86 -7.47 9.63
N ALA A 123 -8.62 -8.02 8.68
CA ALA A 123 -8.21 -9.21 7.95
C ALA A 123 -6.91 -9.00 7.12
N PHE A 124 -6.68 -7.79 6.62
CA PHE A 124 -5.41 -7.43 5.97
C PHE A 124 -4.26 -7.32 6.99
N VAL A 125 -4.52 -6.69 8.14
CA VAL A 125 -3.56 -6.59 9.24
C VAL A 125 -3.08 -7.97 9.68
N ASP A 126 -4.03 -8.87 9.93
CA ASP A 126 -3.76 -10.25 10.36
C ASP A 126 -2.96 -11.02 9.29
N ALA A 127 -3.30 -10.85 8.01
CA ALA A 127 -2.60 -11.49 6.90
C ALA A 127 -1.14 -11.03 6.77
N ILE A 128 -0.87 -9.73 6.94
CA ILE A 128 0.50 -9.17 6.89
C ILE A 128 1.36 -9.68 8.04
N ILE A 129 0.82 -9.72 9.26
CA ILE A 129 1.54 -10.25 10.43
C ILE A 129 1.88 -11.73 10.20
N ALA A 130 0.88 -12.53 9.81
CA ALA A 130 1.05 -13.96 9.59
C ALA A 130 2.07 -14.29 8.48
N ALA A 131 2.07 -13.54 7.38
CA ALA A 131 2.98 -13.78 6.26
C ALA A 131 4.45 -13.67 6.69
N VAL A 132 4.79 -12.67 7.50
CA VAL A 132 6.16 -12.44 7.99
C VAL A 132 6.55 -13.44 9.08
N GLU A 133 5.61 -13.92 9.89
CA GLU A 133 5.88 -14.95 10.90
C GLU A 133 6.20 -16.30 10.27
N GLN A 134 5.56 -16.65 9.15
CA GLN A 134 5.78 -17.91 8.43
C GLN A 134 7.13 -17.96 7.68
N GLU A 135 7.77 -16.82 7.46
CA GLU A 135 9.12 -16.73 6.87
C GLU A 135 10.25 -16.92 7.89
N LEU A 136 9.95 -16.93 9.19
CA LEU A 136 10.94 -17.24 10.21
C LEU A 136 11.28 -18.74 10.13
N PRO A 137 12.57 -19.12 9.97
CA PRO A 137 12.94 -20.52 9.95
C PRO A 137 12.51 -21.18 11.26
N SER A 138 11.85 -22.34 11.14
CA SER A 138 11.56 -23.22 12.26
C SER A 138 12.83 -23.38 13.09
N VAL A 139 12.79 -22.96 14.35
CA VAL A 139 13.87 -23.26 15.29
C VAL A 139 13.67 -24.71 15.70
N ASP A 140 14.31 -25.63 14.96
CA ASP A 140 14.51 -27.02 15.38
C ASP A 140 15.63 -27.13 16.45
#